data_AF-A0A7X8E2F6-F1
#
_entry.id   AF-A0A7X8E2F6-F1
#
_cell.length_a   1.000
_cell.length_b   1.000
_cell.length_c   1.000
_cell.angle_alpha   90.00
_cell.angle_beta   90.00
_cell.angle_gamma   90.00
#
_symmetry.space_group_name_H-M   'P 1'
#
loop_
_entity.id
_entity.type
_entity.pdbx_description
1 polymer ?
#
loop_
_entity_poly.entity_id
_entity_poly.type
_entity_poly.pdbx_seq_one_letter_code
_entity_poly.pdbx_strand_id
1 'polypeptide(L)' 'YGIQTRPIWGLIHQQKPYLSHQTYKIEKAMYYVDRVLNIPCSANLSKEDLDFVVEKIKSFEK' A
#
# COMPACT_ATOMS: atom_id res chain seq x y z
N TYR A 1 4.55 -12.86 -10.76
CA TYR A 1 5.82 -12.15 -11.02
C TYR A 1 6.86 -12.27 -9.89
N GLY A 2 6.56 -12.90 -8.74
CA GLY A 2 7.55 -12.98 -7.64
C GLY A 2 7.84 -11.66 -6.92
N ILE A 3 7.10 -10.59 -7.25
CA ILE A 3 7.24 -9.26 -6.65
C ILE A 3 6.40 -9.23 -5.38
N GLN A 4 7.04 -8.96 -4.24
CA GLN A 4 6.32 -8.77 -2.98
C GLN A 4 5.78 -7.33 -2.91
N THR A 5 4.50 -7.20 -2.60
CA THR A 5 3.85 -5.93 -2.26
C THR A 5 3.21 -6.01 -0.89
N ARG A 6 2.82 -4.87 -0.32
CA ARG A 6 2.09 -4.82 0.95
C ARG A 6 1.03 -3.72 0.90
N PRO A 7 -0.19 -3.95 1.42
CA PRO A 7 -1.10 -2.84 1.68
C PRO A 7 -0.48 -1.87 2.69
N ILE A 8 -1.01 -0.64 2.76
CA ILE A 8 -0.70 0.25 3.87
C ILE A 8 -1.34 -0.26 5.16
N TRP A 9 -0.92 0.31 6.30
CA TRP A 9 -1.45 -0.09 7.61
C TRP A 9 -2.97 0.02 7.67
N GLY A 10 -3.60 -0.95 8.34
CA GLY A 10 -5.02 -0.92 8.63
C GLY A 10 -5.39 0.30 9.47
N LEU A 11 -6.60 0.81 9.27
CA LEU A 11 -7.05 2.03 9.92
C LEU A 11 -7.18 1.81 11.43
N ILE A 12 -6.55 2.69 12.23
CA ILE A 12 -6.49 2.55 13.70
C ILE A 12 -7.89 2.45 14.31
N HIS A 13 -8.83 3.28 13.86
CA HIS A 13 -10.19 3.30 14.38
C HIS A 13 -11.03 2.05 14.10
N GLN A 14 -10.55 1.16 13.22
CA GLN A 14 -11.18 -0.14 12.94
C GLN A 14 -10.56 -1.27 13.77
N GLN A 15 -9.44 -1.02 14.45
CA GLN A 15 -8.79 -2.03 15.29
C GLN A 15 -9.57 -2.20 16.60
N LYS A 16 -9.66 -3.45 17.09
CA LYS A 16 -10.43 -3.81 18.30
C LYS A 16 -10.22 -2.87 19.50
N PRO A 17 -8.99 -2.43 19.84
CA PRO A 17 -8.78 -1.56 21.00
C PRO A 17 -9.42 -0.17 20.88
N TYR A 18 -9.73 0.29 19.66
CA TYR A 18 -10.11 1.67 19.38
C TYR A 18 -11.56 1.85 18.89
N LEU A 19 -12.37 0.79 18.86
CA LEU A 19 -13.74 0.85 18.34
C LEU A 19 -14.65 1.85 19.09
N SER A 20 -14.40 2.07 20.38
CA SER A 20 -15.14 3.03 21.23
C SER A 20 -14.49 4.40 21.36
N HIS A 21 -13.41 4.66 20.62
CA HIS A 21 -12.67 5.92 20.72
C HIS A 21 -13.10 6.91 19.63
N GLN A 22 -12.85 8.19 19.89
CA GLN A 22 -13.18 9.26 18.95
C GLN A 22 -12.46 9.06 17.62
N THR A 23 -13.20 9.26 16.53
CA THR A 23 -12.67 9.37 15.18
C THR A 23 -13.06 10.74 14.63
N TYR A 24 -12.19 11.34 13.82
CA TYR A 24 -12.45 12.68 13.29
C TYR A 24 -11.90 12.81 11.88
N LYS A 25 -12.75 13.22 10.94
CA LYS A 25 -12.40 13.49 9.53
C LYS A 25 -11.59 12.37 8.86
N ILE A 26 -12.07 11.13 9.00
CA ILE A 26 -11.40 9.91 8.50
C ILE A 26 -11.82 9.50 7.09
N GLU A 27 -12.61 10.32 6.39
CA GLU A 27 -13.22 9.98 5.10
C GLU A 27 -12.16 9.64 4.05
N LYS A 28 -11.05 10.37 4.05
CA LYS A 28 -9.91 10.11 3.15
C LYS A 28 -9.12 8.87 3.53
N ALA A 29 -9.11 8.48 4.81
CA ALA A 29 -8.37 7.30 5.25
C ALA A 29 -8.93 6.03 4.60
N MET A 30 -10.27 5.93 4.50
CA MET A 30 -10.98 4.87 3.77
C MET A 30 -10.59 4.85 2.28
N TYR A 31 -10.50 6.03 1.65
CA TYR A 31 -10.11 6.12 0.25
C TYR A 31 -8.70 5.55 0.00
N TYR A 32 -7.74 5.88 0.86
CA TYR A 32 -6.35 5.47 0.68
C TYR A 32 -6.08 4.01 1.05
N VAL A 33 -6.68 3.47 2.11
CA VAL A 33 -6.44 2.08 2.52
C VAL A 33 -6.83 1.09 1.43
N ASP A 34 -7.87 1.41 0.66
CA ASP A 34 -8.35 0.57 -0.45
C ASP A 34 -7.55 0.71 -1.75
N ARG A 35 -6.69 1.74 -1.87
CA ARG A 35 -6.08 2.14 -3.16
C ARG A 35 -4.56 2.22 -3.13
N VAL A 36 -3.95 2.34 -1.96
CA VAL A 36 -2.50 2.51 -1.83
C VAL A 36 -1.84 1.17 -1.55
N LEU A 37 -0.84 0.85 -2.36
CA LEU A 37 -0.04 -0.36 -2.25
C LEU A 37 1.44 0.02 -2.18
N ASN A 38 2.15 -0.53 -1.19
CA ASN A 38 3.60 -0.45 -1.12
C ASN A 38 4.21 -1.45 -2.11
N ILE A 39 5.10 -0.92 -2.96
CA ILE A 39 5.93 -1.68 -3.89
C ILE A 39 7.37 -1.77 -3.33
N PRO A 40 8.23 -2.66 -3.85
CA PRO A 40 9.63 -2.72 -3.44
C PRO A 40 10.32 -1.35 -3.56
N CYS A 41 10.95 -0.90 -2.47
CA CYS A 41 11.59 0.42 -2.39
C CYS A 41 12.90 0.41 -1.58
N SER A 42 13.55 -0.75 -1.44
CA SER A 42 14.81 -0.87 -0.68
C SER A 42 15.96 -0.17 -1.41
N ALA A 43 16.86 0.46 -0.66
CA ALA A 43 18.10 1.03 -1.19
C ALA A 43 19.03 -0.03 -1.81
N ASN A 44 18.81 -1.32 -1.50
CA ASN A 44 19.59 -2.43 -2.03
C ASN A 44 19.01 -3.03 -3.32
N LEU A 45 17.94 -2.46 -3.89
CA LEU A 45 17.41 -2.91 -5.17
C LEU A 45 18.40 -2.59 -6.29
N SER A 46 18.67 -3.58 -7.13
CA SER A 46 19.40 -3.34 -8.37
C SER A 46 18.54 -2.53 -9.35
N LYS A 47 19.19 -1.94 -10.36
CA LYS A 47 18.46 -1.25 -11.43
C LYS A 47 17.59 -2.23 -12.20
N GLU A 48 18.06 -3.45 -12.40
CA GLU A 48 17.36 -4.52 -13.09
C GLU A 48 16.10 -4.94 -12.33
N ASP A 49 16.17 -5.05 -10.99
CA ASP A 49 14.99 -5.32 -10.15
C ASP A 49 13.96 -4.19 -10.26
N LEU A 50 14.43 -2.93 -10.22
CA LEU A 50 13.56 -1.75 -10.36
C LEU A 50 12.87 -1.71 -11.72
N ASP A 51 13.63 -1.88 -12.80
CA ASP A 51 13.12 -1.88 -14.17
C ASP A 51 12.11 -3.03 -14.36
N PHE A 52 12.39 -4.22 -13.81
CA PHE A 52 11.44 -5.34 -13.84
C PHE A 52 10.13 -5.02 -13.12
N VAL A 53 10.19 -4.42 -11.92
CA VAL A 53 9.00 -4.01 -11.16
C VAL A 53 8.19 -2.98 -11.94
N VAL A 54 8.85 -1.94 -12.47
CA VAL A 54 8.20 -0.86 -13.23
C VAL A 54 7.52 -1.40 -14.49
N GLU A 55 8.22 -2.24 -15.26
CA GLU A 55 7.65 -2.83 -16.48
C GLU A 55 6.48 -3.76 -16.19
N LYS A 56 6.51 -4.52 -15.08
CA LYS A 56 5.34 -5.29 -14.65
C LYS A 56 4.17 -4.38 -14.27
N ILE A 57 4.40 -3.30 -13.54
CA ILE A 57 3.34 -2.35 -13.16
C ILE A 57 2.69 -1.72 -14.41
N LYS A 58 3.48 -1.27 -15.39
CA LYS A 58 2.97 -0.69 -16.65
C LYS A 58 2.18 -1.69 -17.50
N SER A 59 2.45 -2.99 -17.36
CA SER A 59 1.76 -4.03 -18.12
C SER A 59 0.33 -4.33 -17.64
N PHE A 60 -0.09 -3.79 -16.49
CA PHE A 60 -1.48 -3.88 -16.06
C PHE A 60 -2.32 -2.85 -16.85
N GLU A 61 -3.25 -3.33 -17.68
CA GLU A 61 -4.27 -2.48 -18.28
C GLU A 61 -5.26 -1.97 -17.23
N LYS A 62 -5.98 -0.89 -17.57
CA LYS A 62 -7.06 -0.36 -16.75
C LYS A 62 -8.33 -1.17 -16.88
#